data_AF-A0A6G6Y1A0-F1
#
_entry.id   AF-A0A6G6Y1A0-F1
#
_cell.length_a   1.000
_cell.length_b   1.000
_cell.length_c   1.000
_cell.angle_alpha   90.00
_cell.angle_beta   90.00
_cell.angle_gamma   90.00
#
_symmetry.space_group_name_H-M   'P 1'
#
loop_
_entity.id
_entity.type
_entity.pdbx_description
1 polymer ?
#
loop_
_entity_poly.entity_id
_entity_poly.type
_entity_poly.pdbx_seq_one_letter_code
_entity_poly.pdbx_strand_id
1 'polypeptide(L)'
;MPDRNILLIEPDYKNKYPPLGLMKIAQYHGPRGKRDRVRFIKGRDPSVLEQAWDRIYVTTLFSFEYPKIAETIDYALRVANGQADKVFVGGIAASLMHDRFVREPRWHGIRFIKGLLSKPPAQALLLDDFAEELYSNDLTGKPIEDLIPDYSILDQVEYRYPVHDAYFAYTSRGCIRKCHFCGVPKLEGMQRDTDSLTDVVKGIDELYGPRKDLILMDNNVVASARFKDIIAEIRDLGFTPGAKLHRPGQRAAVGRRVDFNQGVDARILCKDPMYLKELSTIALRPLRIAFDHWGVRKPYEQAVRYAHEHGLHELSNYMLYNFHDGPEDLFERMRLNVTLNEELGIRIWSFPMRFQPTDRPDRGHIGEKWTRYQLRSMQIVLQATHGVVSGEPEFFKRAFGDRFEDYRRILAMPHDFIFNRDFYDKGPGRGEFDDFESAFNRLTDTDVAELLGLLSSRDPRHFHTLPDEADSDALRAVLPFYIPKPKEEWMPIWRAAKAKTREETGPCEEERVEDAGLDYEDPSETSDSVMPSIAA
;
A
#
# COMPACT_ATOMS: atom_id res chain seq x y z
N MET A 1 19.58 36.44 8.01
CA MET A 1 20.47 35.61 7.18
C MET A 1 19.83 34.24 7.09
N PRO A 2 19.55 33.74 5.89
CA PRO A 2 19.10 32.36 5.75
C PRO A 2 20.30 31.41 5.75
N ASP A 3 20.29 30.47 6.70
CA ASP A 3 21.36 29.51 6.98
C ASP A 3 20.93 28.52 8.10
N ARG A 4 19.62 28.32 8.30
CA ARG A 4 19.12 27.45 9.37
C ARG A 4 19.36 25.99 9.00
N ASN A 5 19.72 25.18 9.97
CA ASN A 5 19.88 23.74 9.79
C ASN A 5 18.53 23.05 9.98
N ILE A 6 18.00 22.50 8.89
CA ILE A 6 16.69 21.85 8.85
C ILE A 6 16.88 20.36 8.56
N LEU A 7 16.41 19.51 9.48
CA LEU A 7 16.44 18.07 9.32
C LEU A 7 15.07 17.54 8.93
N LEU A 8 15.03 16.68 7.94
CA LEU A 8 13.86 15.95 7.49
C LEU A 8 14.11 14.46 7.72
N ILE A 9 13.19 13.79 8.41
CA ILE A 9 13.32 12.38 8.79
C ILE A 9 12.10 11.62 8.29
N GLU A 10 12.35 10.59 7.48
CA GLU A 10 11.36 9.55 7.20
C GLU A 10 11.72 8.29 8.00
N PRO A 11 10.78 7.60 8.67
CA PRO A 11 11.06 6.33 9.33
C PRO A 11 11.57 5.23 8.36
N ASP A 12 12.24 4.22 8.91
CA ASP A 12 12.88 3.12 8.17
C ASP A 12 11.92 2.00 7.71
N TYR A 13 10.63 2.31 7.53
CA TYR A 13 9.72 1.41 6.82
C TYR A 13 10.05 1.36 5.32
N LYS A 14 9.74 0.23 4.69
CA LYS A 14 9.76 0.12 3.22
C LYS A 14 8.55 0.85 2.67
N ASN A 15 8.73 1.65 1.63
CA ASN A 15 7.64 2.35 0.97
C ASN A 15 7.97 2.62 -0.49
N LYS A 16 6.92 2.67 -1.30
CA LYS A 16 7.03 2.69 -2.75
C LYS A 16 7.31 4.10 -3.27
N TYR A 17 6.67 5.08 -2.63
CA TYR A 17 6.67 6.48 -3.06
C TYR A 17 7.57 7.32 -2.16
N PRO A 18 8.28 8.32 -2.72
CA PRO A 18 9.06 9.26 -1.92
C PRO A 18 8.14 10.11 -1.02
N PRO A 19 8.65 10.62 0.11
CA PRO A 19 7.86 11.37 1.09
C PRO A 19 7.53 12.77 0.57
N LEU A 20 6.48 12.87 -0.25
CA LEU A 20 6.11 14.10 -0.97
C LEU A 20 5.90 15.31 -0.05
N GLY A 21 5.37 15.11 1.15
CA GLY A 21 5.25 16.17 2.15
C GLY A 21 6.61 16.73 2.58
N LEU A 22 7.61 15.88 2.83
CA LEU A 22 8.97 16.31 3.14
C LEU A 22 9.65 16.96 1.94
N MET A 23 9.41 16.48 0.71
CA MET A 23 9.93 17.13 -0.50
C MET A 23 9.42 18.57 -0.65
N LYS A 24 8.16 18.84 -0.30
CA LYS A 24 7.61 20.20 -0.33
C LYS A 24 8.11 21.06 0.82
N ILE A 25 8.28 20.50 2.02
CA ILE A 25 8.94 21.18 3.15
C ILE A 25 10.40 21.51 2.79
N ALA A 26 11.10 20.62 2.10
CA ALA A 26 12.45 20.86 1.58
C ALA A 26 12.47 22.02 0.59
N GLN A 27 11.50 22.12 -0.34
CA GLN A 27 11.39 23.27 -1.22
C GLN A 27 11.12 24.58 -0.45
N TYR A 28 10.25 24.54 0.57
CA TYR A 28 9.97 25.70 1.41
C TYR A 28 11.22 26.22 2.11
N HIS A 29 12.03 25.32 2.67
CA HIS A 29 13.26 25.69 3.36
C HIS A 29 14.44 25.94 2.41
N GLY A 30 14.50 25.25 1.28
CA GLY A 30 15.68 25.14 0.42
C GLY A 30 16.05 26.42 -0.34
N PRO A 31 16.97 26.31 -1.32
CA PRO A 31 17.62 27.47 -1.96
C PRO A 31 16.67 28.46 -2.65
N ARG A 32 15.47 28.01 -3.01
CA ARG A 32 14.44 28.83 -3.69
C ARG A 32 13.31 29.29 -2.77
N GLY A 33 13.30 28.82 -1.52
CA GLY A 33 12.39 29.26 -0.48
C GLY A 33 13.12 30.11 0.54
N LYS A 34 13.24 29.61 1.77
CA LYS A 34 13.91 30.31 2.88
C LYS A 34 15.43 30.33 2.78
N ARG A 35 16.06 29.56 1.87
CA ARG A 35 17.54 29.46 1.70
C ARG A 35 18.26 28.86 2.92
N ASP A 36 17.59 27.94 3.61
CA ASP A 36 18.12 27.14 4.70
C ASP A 36 18.90 25.91 4.19
N ARG A 37 19.63 25.26 5.10
CA ARG A 37 20.39 24.03 4.85
C ARG A 37 19.53 22.83 5.19
N VAL A 38 19.04 22.15 4.16
CA VAL A 38 18.15 20.99 4.30
C VAL A 38 18.96 19.70 4.22
N ARG A 39 18.83 18.86 5.25
CA ARG A 39 19.31 17.47 5.26
C ARG A 39 18.13 16.53 5.35
N PHE A 40 18.09 15.52 4.50
CA PHE A 40 17.12 14.44 4.57
C PHE A 40 17.79 13.13 4.96
N ILE A 41 17.18 12.39 5.88
CA ILE A 41 17.57 11.04 6.27
C ILE A 41 16.36 10.12 6.27
N LYS A 42 16.62 8.83 6.02
CA LYS A 42 15.64 7.76 6.20
C LYS A 42 16.12 6.83 7.31
N GLY A 43 15.29 6.63 8.33
CA GLY A 43 15.63 5.90 9.54
C GLY A 43 16.49 6.72 10.51
N ARG A 44 17.36 6.02 11.23
CA ARG A 44 18.21 6.58 12.29
C ARG A 44 19.66 6.63 11.81
N ASP A 45 20.05 7.74 11.19
CA ASP A 45 21.41 7.98 10.71
C ASP A 45 22.22 8.76 11.76
N PRO A 46 23.24 8.16 12.43
CA PRO A 46 24.02 8.83 13.46
C PRO A 46 24.79 10.07 12.99
N SER A 47 25.01 10.25 11.67
CA SER A 47 25.74 11.40 11.12
C SER A 47 25.10 12.74 11.44
N VAL A 48 23.80 12.77 11.78
CA VAL A 48 23.09 14.01 12.13
C VAL A 48 23.21 14.40 13.61
N LEU A 49 23.85 13.58 14.46
CA LEU A 49 23.96 13.84 15.90
C LEU A 49 24.98 14.94 16.26
N GLU A 50 25.98 15.15 15.41
CA GLU A 50 27.05 16.13 15.65
C GLU A 50 26.67 17.56 15.20
N GLN A 51 25.49 17.71 14.59
CA GLN A 51 25.00 18.97 14.06
C GLN A 51 23.87 19.53 14.92
N ALA A 52 23.94 20.83 15.21
CA ALA A 52 22.82 21.52 15.84
C ALA A 52 21.74 21.84 14.79
N TRP A 53 20.51 21.41 15.06
CA TRP A 53 19.36 21.64 14.20
C TRP A 53 18.49 22.77 14.75
N ASP A 54 18.06 23.67 13.86
CA ASP A 54 17.10 24.73 14.18
C ASP A 54 15.66 24.19 14.14
N ARG A 55 15.39 23.19 13.27
CA ARG A 55 14.10 22.50 13.20
C ARG A 55 14.24 21.09 12.63
N ILE A 56 13.42 20.17 13.14
CA ILE A 56 13.37 18.76 12.72
C ILE A 56 11.93 18.42 12.32
N TYR A 57 11.73 17.88 11.14
CA TYR A 57 10.44 17.39 10.66
C TYR A 57 10.48 15.87 10.51
N VAL A 58 9.51 15.18 11.11
CA VAL A 58 9.31 13.73 10.97
C VAL A 58 8.00 13.49 10.22
N THR A 59 8.06 12.77 9.11
CA THR A 59 6.86 12.33 8.41
C THR A 59 6.37 10.97 8.92
N THR A 60 5.09 10.70 8.75
CA THR A 60 4.46 9.43 9.12
C THR A 60 3.54 8.96 8.00
N LEU A 61 3.56 7.67 7.70
CA LEU A 61 2.76 7.05 6.64
C LEU A 61 1.62 6.22 7.23
N PHE A 62 1.79 4.91 7.37
CA PHE A 62 0.71 4.04 7.84
C PHE A 62 0.63 3.97 9.36
N SER A 63 -0.60 3.88 9.88
CA SER A 63 -0.86 3.81 11.33
C SER A 63 -0.22 2.58 11.97
N PHE A 64 -0.23 1.44 11.28
CA PHE A 64 0.34 0.19 11.78
C PHE A 64 1.88 0.15 11.79
N GLU A 65 2.57 1.13 11.20
CA GLU A 65 4.02 1.31 11.35
C GLU A 65 4.36 2.13 12.61
N TYR A 66 3.40 2.29 13.53
CA TYR A 66 3.55 3.05 14.78
C TYR A 66 4.81 2.70 15.56
N PRO A 67 5.25 1.43 15.71
CA PRO A 67 6.51 1.13 16.40
C PRO A 67 7.73 1.83 15.78
N LYS A 68 7.92 1.74 14.46
CA LYS A 68 9.04 2.40 13.76
C LYS A 68 8.92 3.91 13.79
N ILE A 69 7.69 4.43 13.68
CA ILE A 69 7.42 5.86 13.83
C ILE A 69 7.83 6.33 15.23
N ALA A 70 7.44 5.61 16.28
CA ALA A 70 7.76 5.93 17.66
C ALA A 70 9.28 5.93 17.90
N GLU A 71 10.00 4.91 17.42
CA GLU A 71 11.46 4.85 17.47
C GLU A 71 12.12 6.04 16.75
N THR A 72 11.53 6.49 15.64
CA THR A 72 12.02 7.63 14.86
C THR A 72 11.77 8.96 15.57
N ILE A 73 10.62 9.12 16.25
CA ILE A 73 10.32 10.32 17.05
C ILE A 73 11.26 10.40 18.26
N ASP A 74 11.49 9.29 18.95
CA ASP A 74 12.45 9.23 20.07
C ASP A 74 13.87 9.57 19.58
N TYR A 75 14.24 9.10 18.39
CA TYR A 75 15.50 9.47 17.76
C TYR A 75 15.57 10.98 17.42
N ALA A 76 14.49 11.55 16.87
CA ALA A 76 14.42 12.98 16.57
C ALA A 76 14.59 13.85 17.83
N LEU A 77 14.00 13.45 18.96
CA LEU A 77 14.20 14.10 20.26
C LEU A 77 15.66 14.05 20.71
N ARG A 78 16.32 12.88 20.53
CA ARG A 78 17.74 12.74 20.82
C ARG A 78 18.59 13.66 19.93
N VAL A 79 18.30 13.72 18.63
CA VAL A 79 18.98 14.63 17.68
C VAL A 79 18.74 16.10 18.03
N ALA A 80 17.58 16.44 18.59
CA ALA A 80 17.27 17.78 19.09
C ALA A 80 17.92 18.10 20.47
N ASN A 81 18.72 17.18 21.05
CA ASN A 81 19.24 17.30 22.41
C ASN A 81 18.14 17.57 23.45
N GLY A 82 16.97 16.93 23.30
CA GLY A 82 15.82 17.09 24.19
C GLY A 82 14.97 18.33 23.97
N GLN A 83 15.31 19.21 23.00
CA GLN A 83 14.50 20.39 22.66
C GLN A 83 13.29 19.98 21.81
N ALA A 84 12.24 19.51 22.48
CA ALA A 84 11.04 18.97 21.84
C ALA A 84 10.29 20.01 20.99
N ASP A 85 10.37 21.30 21.33
CA ASP A 85 9.79 22.43 20.61
C ASP A 85 10.34 22.58 19.17
N LYS A 86 11.51 22.01 18.89
CA LYS A 86 12.11 21.97 17.55
C LYS A 86 11.61 20.82 16.69
N VAL A 87 10.89 19.86 17.26
CA VAL A 87 10.46 18.64 16.58
C VAL A 87 9.00 18.77 16.13
N PHE A 88 8.79 18.58 14.84
CA PHE A 88 7.51 18.67 14.17
C PHE A 88 7.19 17.30 13.58
N VAL A 89 6.07 16.71 13.95
CA VAL A 89 5.67 15.39 13.46
C VAL A 89 4.35 15.52 12.70
N GLY A 90 4.33 15.08 11.45
CA GLY A 90 3.15 15.17 10.59
C GLY A 90 2.99 13.93 9.71
N GLY A 91 2.01 13.98 8.81
CA GLY A 91 1.70 12.88 7.90
C GLY A 91 0.44 12.11 8.26
N ILE A 92 0.22 11.00 7.57
CA ILE A 92 -1.05 10.27 7.56
C ILE A 92 -1.34 9.66 8.94
N ALA A 93 -0.40 8.90 9.52
CA ALA A 93 -0.58 8.27 10.83
C ALA A 93 -0.73 9.31 11.96
N ALA A 94 0.11 10.36 11.97
CA ALA A 94 0.03 11.44 12.96
C ALA A 94 -1.29 12.22 12.89
N SER A 95 -1.93 12.26 11.73
CA SER A 95 -3.22 12.92 11.55
C SER A 95 -4.41 12.02 11.93
N LEU A 96 -4.36 10.74 11.58
CA LEU A 96 -5.43 9.77 11.86
C LEU A 96 -5.44 9.32 13.32
N MET A 97 -4.28 9.19 13.95
CA MET A 97 -4.10 8.83 15.36
C MET A 97 -3.68 10.02 16.23
N HIS A 98 -4.06 11.24 15.84
CA HIS A 98 -3.54 12.48 16.45
C HIS A 98 -3.56 12.49 17.99
N ASP A 99 -4.68 12.10 18.59
CA ASP A 99 -4.83 12.10 20.05
C ASP A 99 -3.87 11.11 20.74
N ARG A 100 -3.54 9.98 20.10
CA ARG A 100 -2.55 9.02 20.61
C ARG A 100 -1.17 9.64 20.66
N PHE A 101 -0.77 10.35 19.62
CA PHE A 101 0.53 11.02 19.55
C PHE A 101 0.64 12.15 20.58
N VAL A 102 -0.38 13.01 20.68
CA VAL A 102 -0.38 14.16 21.60
C VAL A 102 -0.39 13.73 23.07
N ARG A 103 -1.03 12.60 23.40
CA ARG A 103 -1.15 12.13 24.79
C ARG A 103 0.07 11.35 25.29
N GLU A 104 1.02 11.00 24.43
CA GLU A 104 2.21 10.26 24.81
C GLU A 104 3.16 11.13 25.66
N PRO A 105 3.34 10.85 26.97
CA PRO A 105 4.07 11.75 27.87
C PRO A 105 5.53 12.00 27.46
N ARG A 106 6.22 11.00 26.89
CA ARG A 106 7.62 11.15 26.42
C ARG A 106 7.78 12.12 25.24
N TRP A 107 6.68 12.49 24.58
CA TRP A 107 6.67 13.42 23.44
C TRP A 107 6.12 14.79 23.82
N HIS A 108 6.01 15.10 25.11
CA HIS A 108 5.58 16.41 25.57
C HIS A 108 6.49 17.52 25.00
N GLY A 109 5.87 18.55 24.43
CA GLY A 109 6.56 19.66 23.76
C GLY A 109 6.77 19.46 22.25
N ILE A 110 6.62 18.24 21.71
CA ILE A 110 6.64 18.01 20.26
C ILE A 110 5.40 18.62 19.62
N ARG A 111 5.57 19.24 18.46
CA ARG A 111 4.46 19.76 17.66
C ARG A 111 3.93 18.71 16.69
N PHE A 112 2.79 18.13 17.02
CA PHE A 112 2.07 17.22 16.11
C PHE A 112 1.17 18.02 15.17
N ILE A 113 1.37 17.90 13.86
CA ILE A 113 0.55 18.57 12.83
C ILE A 113 -0.51 17.60 12.32
N LYS A 114 -1.76 18.05 12.33
CA LYS A 114 -2.92 17.30 11.83
C LYS A 114 -3.39 17.84 10.49
N GLY A 115 -3.50 16.96 9.50
CA GLY A 115 -4.04 17.26 8.18
C GLY A 115 -3.01 17.86 7.21
N LEU A 116 -3.52 18.52 6.17
CA LEU A 116 -2.72 19.07 5.08
C LEU A 116 -2.08 20.42 5.44
N LEU A 117 -0.92 20.71 4.86
CA LEU A 117 -0.23 22.01 4.95
C LEU A 117 -0.78 23.02 3.93
N SER A 118 -2.12 23.15 3.86
CA SER A 118 -2.84 23.92 2.84
C SER A 118 -3.12 25.38 3.22
N LYS A 119 -2.63 25.82 4.37
CA LYS A 119 -2.70 27.21 4.85
C LYS A 119 -1.35 27.90 4.65
N PRO A 120 -1.25 29.24 4.81
CA PRO A 120 0.04 29.91 4.82
C PRO A 120 1.03 29.23 5.79
N PRO A 121 2.33 29.18 5.48
CA PRO A 121 3.30 28.32 6.16
C PRO A 121 3.28 28.41 7.68
N ALA A 122 3.27 29.62 8.25
CA ALA A 122 3.26 29.78 9.71
C ALA A 122 1.99 29.20 10.35
N GLN A 123 0.83 29.41 9.72
CA GLN A 123 -0.44 28.88 10.22
C GLN A 123 -0.53 27.35 10.05
N ALA A 124 -0.06 26.82 8.92
CA ALA A 124 -0.06 25.38 8.65
C ALA A 124 0.87 24.61 9.60
N LEU A 125 2.02 25.20 9.92
CA LEU A 125 2.99 24.65 10.87
C LEU A 125 2.65 24.98 12.33
N LEU A 126 1.54 25.70 12.58
CA LEU A 126 1.07 26.13 13.91
C LEU A 126 2.12 26.95 14.68
N LEU A 127 2.93 27.74 13.99
CA LEU A 127 4.02 28.51 14.61
C LEU A 127 3.46 29.61 15.50
N ASP A 128 4.14 29.85 16.62
CA ASP A 128 3.79 30.91 17.57
C ASP A 128 4.68 32.14 17.35
N ASP A 129 4.06 33.25 16.96
CA ASP A 129 4.74 34.53 16.76
C ASP A 129 5.14 35.18 18.08
N PHE A 130 4.38 34.94 19.16
CA PHE A 130 4.72 35.47 20.48
C PHE A 130 5.98 34.80 21.06
N ALA A 131 6.20 33.54 20.73
CA ALA A 131 7.42 32.81 21.07
C ALA A 131 8.58 33.07 20.10
N GLU A 132 8.41 33.99 19.13
CA GLU A 132 9.38 34.33 18.08
C GLU A 132 9.89 33.09 17.32
N GLU A 133 9.01 32.13 17.07
CA GLU A 133 9.39 30.90 16.38
C GLU A 133 9.90 31.17 14.96
N LEU A 134 10.83 30.33 14.51
CA LEU A 134 11.43 30.47 13.18
C LEU A 134 10.37 30.50 12.07
N TYR A 135 10.25 31.64 11.39
CA TYR A 135 9.28 31.93 10.32
C TYR A 135 7.81 32.05 10.76
N SER A 136 7.53 32.36 12.03
CA SER A 136 6.18 32.65 12.54
C SER A 136 5.46 33.78 11.80
N ASN A 137 6.21 34.69 11.19
CA ASN A 137 5.69 35.82 10.42
C ASN A 137 5.23 35.47 9.00
N ASP A 138 5.44 34.24 8.52
CA ASP A 138 5.03 33.81 7.17
C ASP A 138 3.53 33.46 7.10
N LEU A 139 2.71 34.51 7.23
CA LEU A 139 1.25 34.44 7.26
C LEU A 139 0.60 34.60 5.88
N THR A 140 1.39 34.87 4.84
CA THR A 140 0.92 35.16 3.48
C THR A 140 1.63 34.37 2.39
N GLY A 141 2.68 33.62 2.73
CA GLY A 141 3.38 32.76 1.78
C GLY A 141 2.48 31.71 1.16
N LYS A 142 2.90 31.22 -0.02
CA LYS A 142 2.23 30.12 -0.70
C LYS A 142 2.16 28.91 0.24
N PRO A 143 1.00 28.24 0.39
CA PRO A 143 0.90 27.03 1.18
C PRO A 143 1.95 26.00 0.78
N ILE A 144 2.56 25.33 1.76
CA ILE A 144 3.61 24.34 1.51
C ILE A 144 3.08 23.21 0.61
N GLU A 145 1.81 22.84 0.77
CA GLU A 145 1.15 21.84 -0.07
C GLU A 145 1.14 22.19 -1.56
N ASP A 146 1.24 23.46 -1.94
CA ASP A 146 1.16 23.88 -3.34
C ASP A 146 2.55 24.17 -3.95
N LEU A 147 3.63 23.86 -3.22
CA LEU A 147 5.00 24.01 -3.69
C LEU A 147 5.42 22.85 -4.61
N ILE A 148 6.31 23.15 -5.56
CA ILE A 148 7.01 22.13 -6.34
C ILE A 148 7.86 21.27 -5.39
N PRO A 149 7.74 19.94 -5.41
CA PRO A 149 8.51 19.10 -4.51
C PRO A 149 10.00 19.10 -4.84
N ASP A 150 10.86 19.16 -3.83
CA ASP A 150 12.30 19.12 -4.00
C ASP A 150 12.81 17.69 -4.17
N TYR A 151 13.13 17.30 -5.40
CA TYR A 151 13.64 15.96 -5.71
C TYR A 151 15.08 15.74 -5.23
N SER A 152 15.87 16.80 -5.01
CA SER A 152 17.30 16.67 -4.68
C SER A 152 17.53 16.04 -3.31
N ILE A 153 16.52 16.07 -2.42
CA ILE A 153 16.64 15.41 -1.12
C ILE A 153 16.73 13.88 -1.26
N LEU A 154 16.17 13.31 -2.33
CA LEU A 154 16.17 11.86 -2.55
C LEU A 154 17.58 11.33 -2.84
N ASP A 155 18.49 12.17 -3.35
CA ASP A 155 19.89 11.83 -3.59
C ASP A 155 20.73 11.79 -2.29
N GLN A 156 20.17 12.23 -1.16
CA GLN A 156 20.87 12.28 0.13
C GLN A 156 20.81 10.96 0.91
N VAL A 157 20.05 9.98 0.43
CA VAL A 157 19.86 8.67 1.06
C VAL A 157 20.20 7.54 0.07
N GLU A 158 20.62 6.40 0.60
CA GLU A 158 20.91 5.22 -0.24
C GLU A 158 19.63 4.50 -0.71
N TYR A 159 18.51 4.71 -0.01
CA TYR A 159 17.24 4.05 -0.31
C TYR A 159 16.70 4.52 -1.66
N ARG A 160 16.51 3.57 -2.58
CA ARG A 160 15.89 3.81 -3.88
C ARG A 160 14.43 3.44 -3.83
N TYR A 161 13.57 4.44 -3.88
CA TYR A 161 12.14 4.24 -4.00
C TYR A 161 11.84 3.50 -5.32
N PRO A 162 11.00 2.44 -5.30
CA PRO A 162 10.58 1.75 -6.51
C PRO A 162 10.06 2.74 -7.56
N VAL A 163 9.21 3.70 -7.16
CA VAL A 163 8.77 4.80 -8.03
C VAL A 163 9.60 6.03 -7.71
N HIS A 164 10.64 6.28 -8.51
CA HIS A 164 11.54 7.43 -8.35
C HIS A 164 11.63 8.32 -9.60
N ASP A 165 11.37 7.77 -10.79
CA ASP A 165 11.44 8.50 -12.06
C ASP A 165 10.06 8.95 -12.56
N ALA A 166 9.39 9.77 -11.75
CA ALA A 166 8.07 10.28 -12.05
C ALA A 166 7.81 11.70 -11.56
N TYR A 167 6.90 12.40 -12.24
CA TYR A 167 6.21 13.55 -11.67
C TYR A 167 5.20 13.06 -10.65
N PHE A 168 5.31 13.55 -9.41
CA PHE A 168 4.30 13.34 -8.38
C PHE A 168 3.44 14.59 -8.29
N ALA A 169 2.19 14.46 -8.71
CA ALA A 169 1.27 15.58 -8.76
C ALA A 169 -0.11 15.16 -8.29
N TYR A 170 -0.95 16.17 -8.15
CA TYR A 170 -2.36 15.98 -7.94
C TYR A 170 -3.11 17.01 -8.75
N THR A 171 -4.30 16.65 -9.18
CA THR A 171 -5.25 17.56 -9.83
C THR A 171 -6.45 17.91 -8.96
N SER A 172 -6.61 17.14 -7.87
CA SER A 172 -7.64 17.30 -6.84
C SER A 172 -7.17 16.73 -5.50
N ARG A 173 -7.81 17.21 -4.42
CA ARG A 173 -7.72 16.71 -3.04
C ARG A 173 -9.11 16.29 -2.57
N GLY A 174 -9.16 15.47 -1.53
CA GLY A 174 -10.41 15.01 -0.92
C GLY A 174 -11.15 14.02 -1.80
N CYS A 175 -12.33 13.60 -1.35
CA CYS A 175 -13.18 12.68 -2.11
C CYS A 175 -14.65 13.02 -1.89
N ILE A 176 -15.48 12.84 -2.91
CA ILE A 176 -16.94 12.95 -2.78
C ILE A 176 -17.56 11.82 -1.94
N ARG A 177 -16.79 10.75 -1.69
CA ARG A 177 -17.25 9.57 -0.94
C ARG A 177 -16.87 9.68 0.53
N LYS A 178 -17.65 9.02 1.38
CA LYS A 178 -17.45 8.95 2.84
C LYS A 178 -17.32 7.49 3.28
N CYS A 179 -16.50 6.71 2.57
CA CYS A 179 -16.30 5.29 2.86
C CYS A 179 -15.74 5.13 4.29
N HIS A 180 -16.36 4.27 5.10
CA HIS A 180 -16.01 4.10 6.53
C HIS A 180 -14.57 3.60 6.74
N PHE A 181 -14.07 2.77 5.83
CA PHE A 181 -12.71 2.23 5.88
C PHE A 181 -11.63 3.24 5.46
N CYS A 182 -12.00 4.38 4.86
CA CYS A 182 -11.07 5.28 4.19
C CYS A 182 -10.60 6.42 5.11
N GLY A 183 -9.30 6.74 5.06
CA GLY A 183 -8.72 7.88 5.80
C GLY A 183 -9.00 9.25 5.16
N VAL A 184 -9.28 9.30 3.84
CA VAL A 184 -9.37 10.54 3.06
C VAL A 184 -10.39 11.55 3.62
N PRO A 185 -11.64 11.16 3.99
CA PRO A 185 -12.60 12.13 4.53
C PRO A 185 -12.13 12.79 5.84
N LYS A 186 -11.34 12.08 6.64
CA LYS A 186 -10.75 12.59 7.89
C LYS A 186 -9.53 13.48 7.64
N LEU A 187 -8.73 13.15 6.62
CA LEU A 187 -7.45 13.81 6.30
C LEU A 187 -7.62 15.06 5.43
N GLU A 188 -8.38 14.92 4.35
CA GLU A 188 -8.47 15.89 3.26
C GLU A 188 -9.87 16.50 3.13
N GLY A 189 -10.91 15.78 3.57
CA GLY A 189 -12.28 16.24 3.53
C GLY A 189 -12.96 16.10 2.16
N MET A 190 -13.85 17.05 1.85
CA MET A 190 -14.61 17.07 0.59
C MET A 190 -13.69 17.34 -0.60
N GLN A 191 -14.06 16.79 -1.75
CA GLN A 191 -13.27 16.96 -2.97
C GLN A 191 -13.15 18.43 -3.38
N ARG A 192 -11.95 18.83 -3.76
CA ARG A 192 -11.62 20.14 -4.35
C ARG A 192 -10.55 19.99 -5.41
N ASP A 193 -10.65 20.75 -6.49
CA ASP A 193 -9.62 20.81 -7.51
C ASP A 193 -8.39 21.59 -7.00
N THR A 194 -7.21 21.27 -7.52
CA THR A 194 -5.95 21.97 -7.22
C THR A 194 -5.56 22.90 -8.38
N ASP A 195 -4.41 23.56 -8.22
CA ASP A 195 -3.77 24.37 -9.27
C ASP A 195 -3.43 23.54 -10.53
N SER A 196 -2.99 24.22 -11.59
CA SER A 196 -2.68 23.61 -12.89
C SER A 196 -1.61 22.52 -12.78
N LEU A 197 -1.91 21.35 -13.35
CA LEU A 197 -0.96 20.26 -13.50
C LEU A 197 0.23 20.68 -14.37
N THR A 198 -0.05 21.49 -15.40
CA THR A 198 0.96 22.02 -16.32
C THR A 198 2.05 22.80 -15.59
N ASP A 199 1.66 23.66 -14.64
CA ASP A 199 2.61 24.46 -13.87
C ASP A 199 3.48 23.58 -12.97
N VAL A 200 2.91 22.53 -12.38
CA VAL A 200 3.66 21.57 -11.56
C VAL A 200 4.69 20.83 -12.41
N VAL A 201 4.28 20.29 -13.57
CA VAL A 201 5.18 19.52 -14.44
C VAL A 201 6.30 20.40 -15.02
N LYS A 202 5.98 21.58 -15.52
CA LYS A 202 6.98 22.54 -16.01
C LYS A 202 7.93 22.99 -14.90
N GLY A 203 7.41 23.27 -13.71
CA GLY A 203 8.22 23.61 -12.55
C GLY A 203 9.17 22.48 -12.16
N ILE A 204 8.73 21.22 -12.21
CA ILE A 204 9.63 20.08 -11.97
C ILE A 204 10.70 19.98 -13.07
N ASP A 205 10.33 20.16 -14.34
CA ASP A 205 11.26 20.11 -15.47
C ASP A 205 12.35 21.18 -15.38
N GLU A 206 11.97 22.43 -15.08
CA GLU A 206 12.89 23.55 -14.97
C GLU A 206 13.90 23.36 -13.84
N LEU A 207 13.47 22.75 -12.73
CA LEU A 207 14.29 22.65 -11.52
C LEU A 207 15.09 21.35 -11.43
N TYR A 208 14.56 20.25 -11.98
CA TYR A 208 15.09 18.90 -11.77
C TYR A 208 15.16 18.06 -13.05
N GLY A 209 14.73 18.61 -14.19
CA GLY A 209 14.71 17.93 -15.48
C GLY A 209 13.55 16.95 -15.67
N PRO A 210 13.40 16.42 -16.89
CA PRO A 210 12.25 15.65 -17.29
C PRO A 210 12.16 14.28 -16.62
N ARG A 211 10.97 13.96 -16.13
CA ARG A 211 10.61 12.66 -15.53
C ARG A 211 9.87 11.78 -16.52
N LYS A 212 10.04 10.47 -16.37
CA LYS A 212 9.48 9.47 -17.28
C LYS A 212 7.96 9.39 -17.14
N ASP A 213 7.48 9.12 -15.93
CA ASP A 213 6.07 8.86 -15.66
C ASP A 213 5.35 10.05 -15.01
N LEU A 214 4.03 10.06 -15.09
CA LEU A 214 3.15 10.95 -14.35
C LEU A 214 2.30 10.13 -13.37
N ILE A 215 2.52 10.31 -12.08
CA ILE A 215 1.78 9.63 -11.01
C ILE A 215 0.87 10.66 -10.35
N LEU A 216 -0.43 10.49 -10.59
CA LEU A 216 -1.46 11.31 -9.99
C LEU A 216 -1.98 10.63 -8.72
N MET A 217 -1.80 11.33 -7.61
CA MET A 217 -2.11 10.85 -6.27
C MET A 217 -3.54 11.22 -5.84
N ASP A 218 -4.35 11.71 -6.77
CA ASP A 218 -5.77 12.03 -6.60
C ASP A 218 -6.56 10.84 -6.03
N ASN A 219 -7.40 11.11 -5.02
CA ASN A 219 -8.25 10.09 -4.42
C ASN A 219 -9.41 9.64 -5.33
N ASN A 220 -9.86 10.51 -6.24
CA ASN A 220 -10.91 10.20 -7.22
C ASN A 220 -10.94 11.23 -8.37
N VAL A 221 -10.02 11.11 -9.33
CA VAL A 221 -9.91 12.08 -10.44
C VAL A 221 -11.19 12.18 -11.29
N VAL A 222 -11.91 11.08 -11.47
CA VAL A 222 -13.13 11.03 -12.32
C VAL A 222 -14.32 11.75 -11.68
N ALA A 223 -14.23 12.08 -10.39
CA ALA A 223 -15.21 12.91 -9.70
C ALA A 223 -14.95 14.42 -9.82
N SER A 224 -13.81 14.83 -10.40
CA SER A 224 -13.51 16.24 -10.63
C SER A 224 -14.44 16.84 -11.69
N ALA A 225 -14.96 18.03 -11.45
CA ALA A 225 -15.71 18.80 -12.44
C ALA A 225 -14.85 19.19 -13.65
N ARG A 226 -13.52 19.27 -13.44
CA ARG A 226 -12.51 19.57 -14.46
C ARG A 226 -11.93 18.32 -15.12
N PHE A 227 -12.56 17.15 -14.97
CA PHE A 227 -12.01 15.88 -15.48
C PHE A 227 -11.53 15.97 -16.95
N LYS A 228 -12.34 16.52 -17.86
CA LYS A 228 -11.95 16.68 -19.28
C LYS A 228 -10.74 17.60 -19.46
N ASP A 229 -10.69 18.70 -18.71
CA ASP A 229 -9.59 19.65 -18.76
C ASP A 229 -8.31 19.01 -18.22
N ILE A 230 -8.41 18.21 -17.15
CA ILE A 230 -7.29 17.44 -16.59
C ILE A 230 -6.73 16.48 -17.63
N ILE A 231 -7.59 15.70 -18.31
CA ILE A 231 -7.13 14.80 -19.38
C ILE A 231 -6.51 15.58 -20.54
N ALA A 232 -7.07 16.75 -20.90
CA ALA A 232 -6.49 17.62 -21.91
C ALA A 232 -5.09 18.12 -21.52
N GLU A 233 -4.91 18.62 -20.28
CA GLU A 233 -3.61 19.04 -19.75
C GLU A 233 -2.59 17.89 -19.81
N ILE A 234 -2.98 16.66 -19.45
CA ILE A 234 -2.12 15.47 -19.53
C ILE A 234 -1.66 15.22 -20.98
N ARG A 235 -2.57 15.34 -21.97
CA ARG A 235 -2.20 15.20 -23.40
C ARG A 235 -1.27 16.30 -23.86
N ASP A 236 -1.54 17.55 -23.48
CA ASP A 236 -0.74 18.72 -23.87
C ASP A 236 0.69 18.65 -23.29
N LEU A 237 0.85 17.99 -22.14
CA LEU A 237 2.15 17.66 -21.54
C LEU A 237 2.85 16.46 -22.22
N GLY A 238 2.28 15.91 -23.30
CA GLY A 238 2.87 14.85 -24.10
C GLY A 238 2.74 13.45 -23.48
N PHE A 239 1.78 13.22 -22.59
CA PHE A 239 1.45 11.90 -22.06
C PHE A 239 0.31 11.25 -22.86
N THR A 240 0.51 11.09 -24.16
CA THR A 240 -0.42 10.43 -25.09
C THR A 240 -0.08 8.93 -25.25
N PRO A 241 -0.99 8.08 -25.77
CA PRO A 241 -0.74 6.65 -25.93
C PRO A 241 0.55 6.35 -26.68
N GLY A 242 1.39 5.49 -26.12
CA GLY A 242 2.69 5.12 -26.70
C GLY A 242 3.78 6.18 -26.57
N ALA A 243 3.55 7.27 -25.82
CA ALA A 243 4.56 8.28 -25.56
C ALA A 243 5.85 7.68 -24.97
N LYS A 244 6.99 8.21 -25.37
CA LYS A 244 8.31 7.79 -24.90
C LYS A 244 9.14 9.02 -24.52
N LEU A 245 9.98 8.86 -23.51
CA LEU A 245 10.98 9.85 -23.11
C LEU A 245 12.34 9.45 -23.68
N HIS A 246 12.99 10.38 -24.38
CA HIS A 246 14.36 10.21 -24.86
C HIS A 246 15.31 11.07 -24.01
N ARG A 247 16.29 10.43 -23.37
CA ARG A 247 17.30 11.14 -22.56
C ARG A 247 18.63 11.27 -23.31
N PRO A 248 19.37 12.38 -23.13
CA PRO A 248 20.74 12.49 -23.63
C PRO A 248 21.60 11.31 -23.16
N GLY A 249 22.31 10.68 -24.09
CA GLY A 249 23.17 9.52 -23.80
C GLY A 249 22.45 8.16 -23.70
N GLN A 250 21.12 8.11 -23.75
CA GLN A 250 20.38 6.85 -23.84
C GLN A 250 20.18 6.43 -25.30
N ARG A 251 20.41 5.14 -25.57
CA ARG A 251 20.34 4.56 -26.92
C ARG A 251 18.89 4.28 -27.36
N ALA A 252 17.97 4.12 -26.41
CA ALA A 252 16.57 3.82 -26.66
C ALA A 252 15.68 4.72 -25.79
N ALA A 253 14.56 5.17 -26.35
CA ALA A 253 13.56 5.92 -25.61
C ALA A 253 12.76 4.97 -24.70
N VAL A 254 12.47 5.43 -23.48
CA VAL A 254 11.73 4.65 -22.47
C VAL A 254 10.25 5.03 -22.52
N GLY A 255 9.35 4.05 -22.45
CA GLY A 255 7.90 4.31 -22.43
C GLY A 255 7.50 5.16 -21.23
N ARG A 256 6.60 6.12 -21.47
CA ARG A 256 5.97 6.93 -20.41
C ARG A 256 4.66 6.29 -19.98
N ARG A 257 4.25 6.57 -18.75
CA ARG A 257 3.01 6.09 -18.15
C ARG A 257 2.32 7.19 -17.37
N VAL A 258 0.99 7.22 -17.43
CA VAL A 258 0.13 7.91 -16.48
C VAL A 258 -0.48 6.87 -15.55
N ASP A 259 -0.38 7.06 -14.23
CA ASP A 259 -1.00 6.20 -13.23
C ASP A 259 -1.86 7.05 -12.28
N PHE A 260 -3.15 6.72 -12.19
CA PHE A 260 -4.04 7.23 -11.14
C PHE A 260 -3.97 6.29 -9.94
N ASN A 261 -3.02 6.58 -9.04
CA ASN A 261 -2.54 5.60 -8.06
C ASN A 261 -3.64 5.06 -7.12
N GLN A 262 -4.57 5.90 -6.68
CA GLN A 262 -5.65 5.51 -5.76
C GLN A 262 -6.80 4.74 -6.43
N GLY A 263 -6.79 4.64 -7.76
CA GLY A 263 -7.88 4.06 -8.54
C GLY A 263 -9.04 5.02 -8.80
N VAL A 264 -9.88 4.65 -9.77
CA VAL A 264 -11.04 5.42 -10.23
C VAL A 264 -12.37 4.73 -9.89
N ASP A 265 -13.40 5.53 -9.66
CA ASP A 265 -14.70 5.07 -9.16
C ASP A 265 -15.56 4.43 -10.27
N ALA A 266 -15.74 3.11 -10.22
CA ALA A 266 -16.56 2.36 -11.17
C ALA A 266 -17.99 2.90 -11.31
N ARG A 267 -18.57 3.46 -10.23
CA ARG A 267 -19.94 4.01 -10.22
C ARG A 267 -20.06 5.32 -10.99
N ILE A 268 -18.94 5.96 -11.30
CA ILE A 268 -18.89 7.15 -12.17
C ILE A 268 -18.61 6.70 -13.59
N LEU A 269 -17.59 5.87 -13.78
CA LEU A 269 -17.20 5.34 -15.10
C LEU A 269 -18.35 4.66 -15.83
N CYS A 270 -19.16 3.86 -15.12
CA CYS A 270 -20.25 3.11 -15.74
C CYS A 270 -21.43 3.97 -16.21
N LYS A 271 -21.50 5.26 -15.82
CA LYS A 271 -22.64 6.12 -16.14
C LYS A 271 -22.54 6.73 -17.54
N ASP A 272 -21.32 6.95 -18.02
CA ASP A 272 -21.07 7.60 -19.30
C ASP A 272 -19.75 7.07 -19.91
N PRO A 273 -19.79 6.41 -21.08
CA PRO A 273 -18.59 5.95 -21.79
C PRO A 273 -17.56 7.05 -22.06
N MET A 274 -17.96 8.33 -22.03
CA MET A 274 -17.07 9.48 -22.18
C MET A 274 -15.84 9.40 -21.27
N TYR A 275 -15.97 8.94 -20.02
CA TYR A 275 -14.82 8.85 -19.12
C TYR A 275 -13.74 7.91 -19.67
N LEU A 276 -14.13 6.72 -20.12
CA LEU A 276 -13.22 5.72 -20.67
C LEU A 276 -12.65 6.18 -22.02
N LYS A 277 -13.47 6.86 -22.83
CA LYS A 277 -13.03 7.49 -24.07
C LYS A 277 -11.94 8.54 -23.83
N GLU A 278 -12.10 9.42 -22.83
CA GLU A 278 -11.06 10.41 -22.49
C GLU A 278 -9.81 9.71 -21.93
N LEU A 279 -9.97 8.74 -21.02
CA LEU A 279 -8.84 8.00 -20.44
C LEU A 279 -8.02 7.23 -21.50
N SER A 280 -8.63 6.76 -22.59
CA SER A 280 -7.89 6.08 -23.67
C SER A 280 -7.05 7.02 -24.52
N THR A 281 -7.22 8.35 -24.38
CA THR A 281 -6.42 9.35 -25.10
C THR A 281 -5.11 9.74 -24.42
N ILE A 282 -4.78 9.12 -23.29
CA ILE A 282 -3.53 9.36 -22.54
C ILE A 282 -2.72 8.07 -22.39
N ALA A 283 -1.47 8.18 -21.97
CA ALA A 283 -0.56 7.05 -21.71
C ALA A 283 -0.95 6.26 -20.43
N LEU A 284 -2.23 6.05 -20.17
CA LEU A 284 -2.73 5.39 -18.97
C LEU A 284 -2.33 3.92 -18.96
N ARG A 285 -1.64 3.49 -17.91
CA ARG A 285 -1.32 2.09 -17.67
C ARG A 285 -0.99 1.89 -16.18
N PRO A 286 -1.56 0.87 -15.51
CA PRO A 286 -2.85 0.26 -15.82
C PRO A 286 -4.01 1.23 -15.55
N LEU A 287 -5.21 0.93 -16.07
CA LEU A 287 -6.44 1.53 -15.57
C LEU A 287 -6.82 0.84 -14.24
N ARG A 288 -6.70 1.56 -13.12
CA ARG A 288 -7.05 1.06 -11.77
C ARG A 288 -8.51 1.35 -11.45
N ILE A 289 -9.39 0.36 -11.41
CA ILE A 289 -10.81 0.56 -11.05
C ILE A 289 -11.05 -0.02 -9.66
N ALA A 290 -11.59 0.77 -8.73
CA ALA A 290 -11.85 0.29 -7.36
C ALA A 290 -12.97 -0.78 -7.34
N PHE A 291 -12.72 -1.91 -6.67
CA PHE A 291 -13.69 -3.01 -6.52
C PHE A 291 -13.76 -3.57 -5.09
N ASP A 292 -14.01 -2.69 -4.13
CA ASP A 292 -13.89 -3.00 -2.70
C ASP A 292 -15.05 -3.81 -2.08
N HIS A 293 -16.18 -3.98 -2.78
CA HIS A 293 -17.29 -4.79 -2.27
C HIS A 293 -18.18 -5.34 -3.40
N TRP A 294 -18.83 -6.47 -3.17
CA TRP A 294 -19.66 -7.13 -4.19
C TRP A 294 -20.82 -6.27 -4.70
N GLY A 295 -21.38 -5.40 -3.84
CA GLY A 295 -22.48 -4.50 -4.22
C GLY A 295 -22.17 -3.52 -5.37
N VAL A 296 -20.90 -3.28 -5.73
CA VAL A 296 -20.52 -2.48 -6.91
C VAL A 296 -20.25 -3.32 -8.17
N ARG A 297 -20.55 -4.63 -8.16
CA ARG A 297 -20.34 -5.53 -9.30
C ARG A 297 -20.87 -4.98 -10.62
N LYS A 298 -22.15 -4.56 -10.66
CA LYS A 298 -22.77 -4.09 -11.91
C LYS A 298 -22.05 -2.85 -12.48
N PRO A 299 -21.82 -1.77 -11.69
CA PRO A 299 -20.96 -0.68 -12.12
C PRO A 299 -19.56 -1.11 -12.57
N TYR A 300 -18.91 -2.01 -11.82
CA TYR A 300 -17.56 -2.49 -12.11
C TYR A 300 -17.50 -3.19 -13.48
N GLU A 301 -18.35 -4.19 -13.69
CA GLU A 301 -18.43 -4.96 -14.93
C GLU A 301 -18.71 -4.04 -16.13
N GLN A 302 -19.66 -3.12 -16.00
CA GLN A 302 -19.98 -2.16 -17.05
C GLN A 302 -18.78 -1.25 -17.38
N ALA A 303 -18.06 -0.76 -16.36
CA ALA A 303 -16.88 0.08 -16.56
C ALA A 303 -15.74 -0.69 -17.25
N VAL A 304 -15.54 -1.97 -16.92
CA VAL A 304 -14.56 -2.85 -17.60
C VAL A 304 -14.94 -3.06 -19.07
N ARG A 305 -16.22 -3.33 -19.36
CA ARG A 305 -16.68 -3.50 -20.75
C ARG A 305 -16.50 -2.22 -21.57
N TYR A 306 -16.83 -1.05 -21.02
CA TYR A 306 -16.53 0.24 -21.66
C TYR A 306 -15.02 0.49 -21.85
N ALA A 307 -14.19 0.10 -20.89
CA ALA A 307 -12.75 0.20 -21.03
C ALA A 307 -12.25 -0.64 -22.22
N HIS A 308 -12.70 -1.89 -22.33
CA HIS A 308 -12.41 -2.77 -23.46
C HIS A 308 -12.88 -2.18 -24.80
N GLU A 309 -14.11 -1.68 -24.88
CA GLU A 309 -14.65 -1.02 -26.10
C GLU A 309 -13.80 0.16 -26.58
N HIS A 310 -13.11 0.84 -25.66
CA HIS A 310 -12.23 1.97 -25.95
C HIS A 310 -10.73 1.60 -26.04
N GLY A 311 -10.39 0.32 -26.10
CA GLY A 311 -9.02 -0.16 -26.31
C GLY A 311 -8.14 -0.17 -25.05
N LEU A 312 -8.74 -0.02 -23.86
CA LEU A 312 -8.04 -0.11 -22.58
C LEU A 312 -8.03 -1.58 -22.12
N HIS A 313 -6.96 -2.31 -22.44
CA HIS A 313 -6.88 -3.76 -22.21
C HIS A 313 -6.03 -4.15 -21.00
N GLU A 314 -5.35 -3.20 -20.35
CA GLU A 314 -4.56 -3.43 -19.14
C GLU A 314 -5.23 -2.74 -17.95
N LEU A 315 -5.90 -3.53 -17.11
CA LEU A 315 -6.64 -3.05 -15.96
C LEU A 315 -6.09 -3.67 -14.68
N SER A 316 -6.28 -2.96 -13.58
CA SER A 316 -6.11 -3.57 -12.26
C SER A 316 -7.15 -3.04 -11.29
N ASN A 317 -7.22 -3.67 -10.13
CA ASN A 317 -8.11 -3.23 -9.07
C ASN A 317 -7.51 -3.52 -7.70
N TYR A 318 -7.84 -2.64 -6.76
CA TYR A 318 -7.68 -2.92 -5.35
C TYR A 318 -8.97 -3.57 -4.83
N MET A 319 -8.83 -4.61 -4.01
CA MET A 319 -9.95 -5.31 -3.40
C MET A 319 -9.76 -5.35 -1.89
N LEU A 320 -10.42 -4.44 -1.19
CA LEU A 320 -10.49 -4.50 0.25
C LEU A 320 -11.18 -5.80 0.70
N TYR A 321 -10.59 -6.51 1.66
CA TYR A 321 -11.26 -7.62 2.37
C TYR A 321 -11.09 -7.48 3.87
N ASN A 322 -11.77 -8.31 4.66
CA ASN A 322 -11.69 -8.31 6.13
C ASN A 322 -12.35 -7.06 6.77
N PHE A 323 -13.30 -6.40 6.09
CA PHE A 323 -14.02 -5.25 6.65
C PHE A 323 -15.40 -5.67 7.20
N HIS A 324 -16.39 -5.79 6.32
CA HIS A 324 -17.71 -6.37 6.61
C HIS A 324 -18.03 -7.56 5.69
N ASP A 325 -17.09 -7.88 4.80
CA ASP A 325 -17.17 -8.91 3.79
C ASP A 325 -16.61 -10.24 4.33
N GLY A 326 -17.11 -11.36 3.80
CA GLY A 326 -16.58 -12.69 4.11
C GLY A 326 -15.62 -13.22 3.04
N PRO A 327 -15.05 -14.41 3.25
CA PRO A 327 -14.25 -15.10 2.23
C PRO A 327 -14.96 -15.24 0.87
N GLU A 328 -16.28 -15.50 0.87
CA GLU A 328 -17.09 -15.63 -0.35
C GLU A 328 -17.11 -14.33 -1.16
N ASP A 329 -17.36 -13.19 -0.51
CA ASP A 329 -17.39 -11.87 -1.15
C ASP A 329 -16.06 -11.52 -1.83
N LEU A 330 -14.92 -11.87 -1.21
CA LEU A 330 -13.61 -11.68 -1.82
C LEU A 330 -13.40 -12.63 -3.00
N PHE A 331 -13.75 -13.92 -2.84
CA PHE A 331 -13.62 -14.92 -3.90
C PHE A 331 -14.41 -14.53 -5.15
N GLU A 332 -15.67 -14.16 -4.99
CA GLU A 332 -16.55 -13.78 -6.10
C GLU A 332 -16.01 -12.57 -6.87
N ARG A 333 -15.43 -11.59 -6.18
CA ARG A 333 -14.76 -10.45 -6.83
C ARG A 333 -13.52 -10.88 -7.61
N MET A 334 -12.69 -11.74 -7.04
CA MET A 334 -11.52 -12.29 -7.72
C MET A 334 -11.92 -13.09 -8.96
N ARG A 335 -12.93 -13.97 -8.82
CA ARG A 335 -13.42 -14.83 -9.89
C ARG A 335 -14.03 -14.03 -11.04
N LEU A 336 -14.77 -12.97 -10.74
CA LEU A 336 -15.34 -12.09 -11.76
C LEU A 336 -14.26 -11.52 -12.69
N ASN A 337 -13.10 -11.12 -12.16
CA ASN A 337 -12.00 -10.59 -12.97
C ASN A 337 -11.42 -11.66 -13.91
N VAL A 338 -11.32 -12.90 -13.47
CA VAL A 338 -10.89 -14.04 -14.31
C VAL A 338 -11.90 -14.26 -15.44
N THR A 339 -13.19 -14.29 -15.12
CA THR A 339 -14.25 -14.43 -16.12
C THR A 339 -14.21 -13.27 -17.14
N LEU A 340 -14.02 -12.03 -16.70
CA LEU A 340 -13.91 -10.89 -17.62
C LEU A 340 -12.67 -10.95 -18.51
N ASN A 341 -11.55 -11.50 -18.02
CA ASN A 341 -10.37 -11.74 -18.86
C ASN A 341 -10.63 -12.78 -19.94
N GLU A 342 -11.25 -13.91 -19.58
CA GLU A 342 -11.60 -14.98 -20.51
C GLU A 342 -12.60 -14.49 -21.57
N GLU A 343 -13.63 -13.74 -21.17
CA GLU A 343 -14.67 -13.23 -22.05
C GLU A 343 -14.16 -12.15 -23.03
N LEU A 344 -13.34 -11.21 -22.53
CA LEU A 344 -12.96 -10.00 -23.29
C LEU A 344 -11.55 -10.09 -23.90
N GLY A 345 -10.75 -11.09 -23.55
CA GLY A 345 -9.37 -11.19 -24.02
C GLY A 345 -8.46 -10.05 -23.53
N ILE A 346 -8.75 -9.50 -22.35
CA ILE A 346 -8.00 -8.41 -21.71
C ILE A 346 -7.13 -8.93 -20.56
N ARG A 347 -6.33 -8.05 -19.96
CA ARG A 347 -5.50 -8.34 -18.81
C ARG A 347 -5.94 -7.53 -17.60
N ILE A 348 -6.66 -8.19 -16.69
CA ILE A 348 -7.04 -7.70 -15.36
C ILE A 348 -6.24 -8.49 -14.33
N TRP A 349 -5.54 -7.78 -13.43
CA TRP A 349 -4.96 -8.37 -12.23
C TRP A 349 -5.45 -7.61 -10.99
N SER A 350 -5.48 -8.29 -9.86
CA SER A 350 -6.11 -7.75 -8.66
C SER A 350 -5.15 -7.74 -7.47
N PHE A 351 -5.32 -6.76 -6.59
CA PHE A 351 -4.54 -6.61 -5.36
C PHE A 351 -5.48 -6.70 -4.15
N PRO A 352 -5.62 -7.87 -3.53
CA PRO A 352 -6.34 -8.00 -2.26
C PRO A 352 -5.62 -7.22 -1.16
N MET A 353 -6.36 -6.32 -0.49
CA MET A 353 -5.84 -5.50 0.60
C MET A 353 -6.60 -5.83 1.87
N ARG A 354 -5.90 -6.33 2.89
CA ARG A 354 -6.51 -6.61 4.18
C ARG A 354 -6.88 -5.30 4.87
N PHE A 355 -8.14 -5.14 5.20
CA PHE A 355 -8.60 -3.99 5.96
C PHE A 355 -7.93 -3.93 7.34
N GLN A 356 -7.44 -2.73 7.67
CA GLN A 356 -6.99 -2.34 8.99
C GLN A 356 -7.66 -1.00 9.34
N PRO A 357 -8.19 -0.83 10.57
CA PRO A 357 -8.69 0.46 11.00
C PRO A 357 -7.62 1.54 10.90
N THR A 358 -8.01 2.69 10.35
CA THR A 358 -7.12 3.82 10.02
C THR A 358 -6.40 4.44 11.24
N ASP A 359 -6.89 4.16 12.44
CA ASP A 359 -6.40 4.66 13.72
C ASP A 359 -5.77 3.56 14.60
N ARG A 360 -5.48 2.40 14.01
CA ARG A 360 -4.87 1.26 14.71
C ARG A 360 -3.34 1.25 14.56
N PRO A 361 -2.57 1.04 15.65
CA PRO A 361 -1.11 1.05 15.65
C PRO A 361 -0.44 -0.28 15.24
N ASP A 362 -1.22 -1.30 14.88
CA ASP A 362 -0.78 -2.66 14.55
C ASP A 362 -1.68 -3.30 13.47
N ARG A 363 -1.32 -4.48 12.96
CA ARG A 363 -2.09 -5.18 11.89
C ARG A 363 -2.99 -6.32 12.39
N GLY A 364 -3.32 -6.35 13.67
CA GLY A 364 -4.10 -7.43 14.28
C GLY A 364 -5.61 -7.36 14.09
N HIS A 365 -6.14 -6.55 13.17
CA HIS A 365 -7.60 -6.49 12.98
C HIS A 365 -8.14 -7.75 12.29
N ILE A 366 -9.18 -8.31 12.88
CA ILE A 366 -9.93 -9.46 12.36
C ILE A 366 -11.38 -8.99 12.22
N GLY A 367 -11.90 -9.07 11.00
CA GLY A 367 -13.28 -8.73 10.67
C GLY A 367 -14.24 -9.83 11.11
N GLU A 368 -15.51 -9.47 11.28
CA GLU A 368 -16.54 -10.33 11.90
C GLU A 368 -16.76 -11.68 11.19
N LYS A 369 -16.47 -11.75 9.88
CA LYS A 369 -16.68 -12.93 9.03
C LYS A 369 -15.40 -13.70 8.72
N TRP A 370 -14.28 -13.32 9.33
CA TRP A 370 -12.98 -13.93 9.12
C TRP A 370 -12.43 -14.48 10.42
N THR A 371 -11.67 -15.57 10.34
CA THR A 371 -10.89 -16.08 11.46
C THR A 371 -9.42 -15.68 11.32
N ARG A 372 -8.68 -15.63 12.44
CA ARG A 372 -7.24 -15.35 12.41
C ARG A 372 -6.52 -16.34 11.49
N TYR A 373 -6.89 -17.62 11.56
CA TYR A 373 -6.32 -18.67 10.75
C TYR A 373 -6.56 -18.43 9.24
N GLN A 374 -7.80 -18.14 8.83
CA GLN A 374 -8.11 -17.86 7.41
C GLN A 374 -7.37 -16.63 6.87
N LEU A 375 -7.21 -15.58 7.68
CA LEU A 375 -6.45 -14.39 7.27
C LEU A 375 -4.97 -14.72 7.04
N ARG A 376 -4.41 -15.60 7.88
CA ARG A 376 -3.04 -16.12 7.69
C ARG A 376 -2.94 -17.01 6.45
N SER A 377 -3.89 -17.92 6.24
CA SER A 377 -3.99 -18.72 5.01
C SER A 377 -4.01 -17.84 3.76
N MET A 378 -4.85 -16.79 3.76
CA MET A 378 -4.91 -15.84 2.63
C MET A 378 -3.57 -15.11 2.43
N GLN A 379 -2.91 -14.69 3.51
CA GLN A 379 -1.59 -14.08 3.42
C GLN A 379 -0.55 -15.03 2.80
N ILE A 380 -0.57 -16.31 3.18
CA ILE A 380 0.34 -17.34 2.64
C ILE A 380 0.10 -17.56 1.15
N VAL A 381 -1.17 -17.66 0.72
CA VAL A 381 -1.52 -17.73 -0.71
C VAL A 381 -0.96 -16.50 -1.43
N LEU A 382 -1.17 -15.30 -0.89
CA LEU A 382 -0.67 -14.07 -1.48
C LEU A 382 0.85 -13.97 -1.50
N GLN A 383 1.57 -14.49 -0.50
CA GLN A 383 3.04 -14.54 -0.53
C GLN A 383 3.53 -15.37 -1.72
N ALA A 384 2.90 -16.54 -1.96
CA ALA A 384 3.22 -17.39 -3.11
C ALA A 384 2.88 -16.74 -4.46
N THR A 385 1.92 -15.83 -4.50
CA THR A 385 1.57 -15.06 -5.71
C THR A 385 2.16 -13.65 -5.75
N HIS A 386 3.11 -13.33 -4.87
CA HIS A 386 3.73 -12.00 -4.74
C HIS A 386 2.73 -10.84 -4.57
N GLY A 387 1.61 -11.08 -3.88
CA GLY A 387 0.57 -10.11 -3.57
C GLY A 387 -0.38 -9.82 -4.73
N VAL A 388 -0.27 -10.58 -5.83
CA VAL A 388 -1.05 -10.36 -7.05
C VAL A 388 -1.98 -11.55 -7.27
N VAL A 389 -3.24 -11.28 -7.53
CA VAL A 389 -4.17 -12.27 -8.07
C VAL A 389 -4.13 -12.14 -9.58
N SER A 390 -3.49 -13.13 -10.23
CA SER A 390 -3.43 -13.20 -11.69
C SER A 390 -4.82 -13.39 -12.27
N GLY A 391 -5.04 -12.76 -13.42
CA GLY A 391 -6.19 -12.99 -14.26
C GLY A 391 -6.15 -14.28 -15.08
N GLU A 392 -5.01 -14.98 -15.09
CA GLU A 392 -4.81 -16.22 -15.85
C GLU A 392 -5.57 -17.38 -15.17
N PRO A 393 -6.50 -18.05 -15.88
CA PRO A 393 -7.42 -19.01 -15.27
C PRO A 393 -6.76 -20.19 -14.57
N GLU A 394 -5.71 -20.79 -15.13
CA GLU A 394 -5.11 -22.00 -14.55
C GLU A 394 -4.31 -21.67 -13.29
N PHE A 395 -3.55 -20.57 -13.31
CA PHE A 395 -2.88 -20.04 -12.14
C PHE A 395 -3.88 -19.64 -11.05
N PHE A 396 -4.98 -18.98 -11.43
CA PHE A 396 -6.03 -18.58 -10.50
C PHE A 396 -6.67 -19.80 -9.82
N LYS A 397 -7.16 -20.76 -10.60
CA LYS A 397 -7.81 -21.98 -10.07
C LYS A 397 -6.86 -22.77 -9.17
N ARG A 398 -5.57 -22.80 -9.51
CA ARG A 398 -4.56 -23.42 -8.67
C ARG A 398 -4.42 -22.72 -7.32
N ALA A 399 -4.33 -21.38 -7.31
CA ALA A 399 -4.09 -20.62 -6.09
C ALA A 399 -5.35 -20.49 -5.20
N PHE A 400 -6.51 -20.29 -5.80
CA PHE A 400 -7.74 -19.90 -5.10
C PHE A 400 -8.92 -20.87 -5.29
N GLY A 401 -8.83 -21.84 -6.20
CA GLY A 401 -9.93 -22.75 -6.53
C GLY A 401 -10.82 -22.27 -7.68
N ASP A 402 -11.67 -23.17 -8.19
CA ASP A 402 -12.59 -22.85 -9.29
C ASP A 402 -13.94 -22.34 -8.78
N ARG A 403 -14.36 -22.82 -7.60
CA ARG A 403 -15.58 -22.42 -6.90
C ARG A 403 -15.29 -21.94 -5.48
N PHE A 404 -16.26 -21.27 -4.85
CA PHE A 404 -16.12 -20.80 -3.48
C PHE A 404 -15.83 -21.94 -2.49
N GLU A 405 -16.40 -23.13 -2.71
CA GLU A 405 -16.14 -24.29 -1.85
C GLU A 405 -14.67 -24.71 -1.87
N ASP A 406 -14.00 -24.61 -3.02
CA ASP A 406 -12.57 -24.86 -3.15
C ASP A 406 -11.76 -23.81 -2.38
N TYR A 407 -12.12 -22.53 -2.52
CA TYR A 407 -11.46 -21.44 -1.81
C TYR A 407 -11.62 -21.56 -0.29
N ARG A 408 -12.83 -21.85 0.17
CA ARG A 408 -13.14 -22.11 1.58
C ARG A 408 -12.27 -23.25 2.12
N ARG A 409 -12.12 -24.33 1.34
CA ARG A 409 -11.26 -25.46 1.69
C ARG A 409 -9.79 -25.04 1.75
N ILE A 410 -9.28 -24.31 0.75
CA ILE A 410 -7.91 -23.80 0.74
C ILE A 410 -7.61 -22.96 1.98
N LEU A 411 -8.50 -22.05 2.35
CA LEU A 411 -8.32 -21.22 3.55
C LEU A 411 -8.32 -22.00 4.86
N ALA A 412 -8.90 -23.20 4.87
CA ALA A 412 -8.93 -24.09 6.04
C ALA A 412 -7.79 -25.12 6.05
N MET A 413 -6.99 -25.26 4.99
CA MET A 413 -5.90 -26.24 4.95
C MET A 413 -4.75 -25.90 5.91
N PRO A 414 -3.94 -26.89 6.32
CA PRO A 414 -2.66 -26.65 6.96
C PRO A 414 -1.80 -25.68 6.16
N HIS A 415 -1.20 -24.70 6.84
CA HIS A 415 -0.35 -23.69 6.21
C HIS A 415 0.80 -24.30 5.40
N ASP A 416 1.38 -25.41 5.89
CA ASP A 416 2.44 -26.13 5.20
C ASP A 416 2.01 -26.63 3.82
N PHE A 417 0.74 -27.03 3.66
CA PHE A 417 0.19 -27.54 2.41
C PHE A 417 -0.10 -26.39 1.43
N ILE A 418 -0.53 -25.23 1.94
CA ILE A 418 -0.75 -24.04 1.13
C ILE A 418 0.59 -23.53 0.59
N PHE A 419 1.61 -23.41 1.44
CA PHE A 419 2.91 -22.85 1.07
C PHE A 419 3.72 -23.80 0.18
N ASN A 420 3.78 -25.09 0.52
CA ASN A 420 4.58 -26.09 -0.21
C ASN A 420 3.75 -26.88 -1.22
N ARG A 421 2.85 -26.21 -1.93
CA ARG A 421 1.86 -26.87 -2.79
C ARG A 421 2.44 -27.82 -3.83
N ASP A 422 3.55 -27.49 -4.47
CA ASP A 422 4.21 -28.39 -5.43
C ASP A 422 4.73 -29.69 -4.80
N PHE A 423 5.22 -29.63 -3.54
CA PHE A 423 5.72 -30.80 -2.82
C PHE A 423 4.59 -31.79 -2.49
N TYR A 424 3.42 -31.27 -2.12
CA TYR A 424 2.25 -32.07 -1.77
C TYR A 424 1.44 -32.51 -3.00
N ASP A 425 1.28 -31.66 -4.02
CA ASP A 425 0.49 -32.00 -5.21
C ASP A 425 1.19 -33.04 -6.11
N LYS A 426 2.52 -32.89 -6.31
CA LYS A 426 3.30 -33.62 -7.32
C LYS A 426 4.55 -34.32 -6.76
N GLY A 427 4.88 -34.08 -5.50
CA GLY A 427 6.12 -34.52 -4.88
C GLY A 427 5.93 -35.68 -3.88
N PRO A 428 6.97 -35.95 -3.07
CA PRO A 428 6.95 -37.02 -2.06
C PRO A 428 5.89 -36.85 -0.98
N GLY A 429 5.40 -35.62 -0.75
CA GLY A 429 4.37 -35.32 0.24
C GLY A 429 2.96 -35.79 -0.16
N ARG A 430 2.78 -36.32 -1.36
CA ARG A 430 1.45 -36.63 -1.89
C ARG A 430 0.63 -37.59 -1.01
N GLY A 431 1.26 -38.63 -0.46
CA GLY A 431 0.56 -39.57 0.43
C GLY A 431 0.04 -38.91 1.71
N GLU A 432 0.85 -38.02 2.32
CA GLU A 432 0.45 -37.25 3.51
C GLU A 432 -0.73 -36.31 3.20
N PHE A 433 -0.73 -35.71 2.00
CA PHE A 433 -1.84 -34.89 1.54
C PHE A 433 -3.12 -35.73 1.33
N ASP A 434 -3.03 -36.89 0.69
CA ASP A 434 -4.17 -37.79 0.46
C ASP A 434 -4.77 -38.29 1.80
N ASP A 435 -3.93 -38.55 2.81
CA ASP A 435 -4.35 -38.91 4.17
C ASP A 435 -5.10 -37.75 4.85
N PHE A 436 -4.57 -36.53 4.73
CA PHE A 436 -5.26 -35.34 5.20
C PHE A 436 -6.59 -35.12 4.48
N GLU A 437 -6.65 -35.24 3.15
CA GLU A 437 -7.89 -35.08 2.40
C GLU A 437 -8.94 -36.08 2.89
N SER A 438 -8.53 -37.32 3.11
CA SER A 438 -9.40 -38.38 3.64
C SER A 438 -9.91 -38.08 5.05
N ALA A 439 -9.09 -37.45 5.90
CA ALA A 439 -9.49 -37.03 7.24
C ALA A 439 -10.40 -35.79 7.22
N PHE A 440 -10.01 -34.76 6.47
CA PHE A 440 -10.72 -33.49 6.37
C PHE A 440 -12.11 -33.65 5.75
N ASN A 441 -12.26 -34.53 4.75
CA ASN A 441 -13.56 -34.79 4.11
C ASN A 441 -14.59 -35.46 5.05
N ARG A 442 -14.19 -35.93 6.24
CA ARG A 442 -15.11 -36.45 7.27
C ARG A 442 -15.68 -35.35 8.18
N LEU A 443 -15.13 -34.14 8.12
CA LEU A 443 -15.56 -33.03 8.96
C LEU A 443 -16.90 -32.47 8.45
N THR A 444 -17.80 -32.20 9.38
CA THR A 444 -19.01 -31.41 9.12
C THR A 444 -18.67 -29.91 9.08
N ASP A 445 -19.60 -29.07 8.62
CA ASP A 445 -19.39 -27.62 8.68
C ASP A 445 -19.25 -27.10 10.12
N THR A 446 -19.86 -27.77 11.10
CA THR A 446 -19.67 -27.48 12.53
C THR A 446 -18.25 -27.82 12.97
N ASP A 447 -17.73 -29.00 12.59
CA ASP A 447 -16.35 -29.38 12.89
C ASP A 447 -15.37 -28.39 12.26
N VAL A 448 -15.57 -27.97 11.00
CA VAL A 448 -14.69 -26.99 10.34
C VAL A 448 -14.72 -25.64 11.07
N ALA A 449 -15.87 -25.19 11.55
CA ALA A 449 -15.96 -23.96 12.34
C ALA A 449 -15.20 -24.07 13.67
N GLU A 450 -15.33 -25.20 14.37
CA GLU A 450 -14.58 -25.48 15.59
C GLU A 450 -13.06 -25.54 15.34
N LEU A 451 -12.64 -26.26 14.29
CA LEU A 451 -11.25 -26.36 13.85
C LEU A 451 -10.63 -24.96 13.65
N LEU A 452 -11.30 -24.09 12.90
CA LEU A 452 -10.83 -22.73 12.66
C LEU A 452 -10.81 -21.90 13.95
N GLY A 453 -11.75 -22.13 14.86
CA GLY A 453 -11.76 -21.53 16.20
C GLY A 453 -10.55 -21.94 17.04
N LEU A 454 -10.28 -23.25 17.12
CA LEU A 454 -9.14 -23.83 17.83
C LEU A 454 -7.81 -23.30 17.30
N LEU A 455 -7.61 -23.33 15.97
CA LEU A 455 -6.40 -22.82 15.32
C LEU A 455 -6.25 -21.28 15.47
N SER A 456 -7.35 -20.56 15.60
CA SER A 456 -7.34 -19.10 15.85
C SER A 456 -7.14 -18.74 17.31
N SER A 457 -7.21 -19.71 18.24
CA SER A 457 -7.14 -19.45 19.69
C SER A 457 -5.72 -19.20 20.23
N ARG A 458 -4.69 -19.74 19.58
CA ARG A 458 -3.31 -19.75 20.11
C ARG A 458 -2.25 -19.83 19.03
N ASP A 459 -1.01 -19.52 19.39
CA ASP A 459 0.15 -19.56 18.48
C ASP A 459 0.34 -20.98 17.87
N PRO A 460 0.73 -21.09 16.58
CA PRO A 460 0.98 -22.36 15.90
C PRO A 460 1.91 -23.35 16.64
N ARG A 461 2.88 -22.87 17.43
CA ARG A 461 3.78 -23.71 18.26
C ARG A 461 3.02 -24.56 19.26
N HIS A 462 1.84 -24.11 19.68
CA HIS A 462 1.01 -24.81 20.64
C HIS A 462 -0.07 -25.68 19.99
N PHE A 463 -0.09 -25.84 18.66
CA PHE A 463 -1.08 -26.67 17.98
C PHE A 463 -1.04 -28.15 18.38
N HIS A 464 0.11 -28.64 18.85
CA HIS A 464 0.23 -29.99 19.39
C HIS A 464 -0.67 -30.27 20.61
N THR A 465 -1.18 -29.24 21.28
CA THR A 465 -2.10 -29.35 22.42
C THR A 465 -3.57 -29.39 22.03
N LEU A 466 -3.91 -29.00 20.80
CA LEU A 466 -5.31 -28.86 20.36
C LEU A 466 -6.09 -30.18 20.29
N PRO A 467 -5.50 -31.35 19.97
CA PRO A 467 -6.25 -32.61 19.95
C PRO A 467 -6.93 -32.95 21.28
N ASP A 468 -6.35 -32.53 22.41
CA ASP A 468 -6.90 -32.78 23.75
C ASP A 468 -8.16 -31.95 24.04
N GLU A 469 -8.39 -30.89 23.27
CA GLU A 469 -9.50 -29.94 23.43
C GLU A 469 -10.59 -30.10 22.35
N ALA A 470 -10.41 -30.99 21.39
CA ALA A 470 -11.35 -31.21 20.31
C ALA A 470 -12.60 -31.98 20.77
N ASP A 471 -13.78 -31.52 20.35
CA ASP A 471 -15.07 -32.10 20.74
C ASP A 471 -15.40 -33.38 19.96
N SER A 472 -14.82 -33.57 18.77
CA SER A 472 -15.09 -34.73 17.89
C SER A 472 -13.84 -35.57 17.57
N ASP A 473 -14.04 -36.88 17.41
CA ASP A 473 -12.97 -37.78 16.97
C ASP A 473 -12.45 -37.45 15.56
N ALA A 474 -13.31 -36.87 14.71
CA ALA A 474 -12.93 -36.42 13.39
C ALA A 474 -11.94 -35.25 13.47
N LEU A 475 -12.14 -34.31 14.39
CA LEU A 475 -11.21 -33.22 14.66
C LEU A 475 -9.89 -33.70 15.27
N ARG A 476 -9.95 -34.61 16.25
CA ARG A 476 -8.73 -35.23 16.81
C ARG A 476 -7.87 -35.90 15.74
N ALA A 477 -8.50 -36.49 14.72
CA ALA A 477 -7.80 -37.12 13.62
C ALA A 477 -7.17 -36.12 12.64
N VAL A 478 -7.71 -34.90 12.50
CA VAL A 478 -7.23 -33.91 11.52
C VAL A 478 -6.19 -32.94 12.10
N LEU A 479 -6.30 -32.59 13.38
CA LEU A 479 -5.43 -31.61 14.04
C LEU A 479 -3.91 -31.91 13.96
N PRO A 480 -3.44 -33.18 13.98
CA PRO A 480 -2.02 -33.48 13.81
C PRO A 480 -1.40 -32.93 12.52
N PHE A 481 -2.18 -32.80 11.43
CA PHE A 481 -1.69 -32.24 10.15
C PHE A 481 -1.44 -30.73 10.20
N TYR A 482 -1.97 -30.03 11.21
CA TYR A 482 -1.80 -28.58 11.36
C TYR A 482 -0.54 -28.19 12.13
N ILE A 483 0.12 -29.15 12.80
CA ILE A 483 1.34 -28.89 13.55
C ILE A 483 2.44 -28.49 12.56
N PRO A 484 2.98 -27.26 12.62
CA PRO A 484 3.98 -26.80 11.65
C PRO A 484 5.24 -27.65 11.71
N LYS A 485 5.77 -28.04 10.55
CA LYS A 485 7.06 -28.74 10.51
C LYS A 485 8.22 -27.77 10.78
N PRO A 486 9.30 -28.23 11.45
CA PRO A 486 10.51 -27.43 11.65
C PRO A 486 11.08 -26.90 10.32
N LYS A 487 11.62 -25.69 10.37
CA LYS A 487 12.16 -25.01 9.18
C LYS A 487 13.33 -25.77 8.55
N GLU A 488 14.10 -26.48 9.37
CA GLU A 488 15.23 -27.31 8.96
C GLU A 488 14.81 -28.41 7.99
N GLU A 489 13.58 -28.92 8.11
CA GLU A 489 13.03 -29.94 7.21
C GLU A 489 12.67 -29.35 5.83
N TRP A 490 12.23 -28.09 5.80
CA TRP A 490 11.86 -27.41 4.56
C TRP A 490 13.06 -26.83 3.78
N MET A 491 14.13 -26.42 4.47
CA MET A 491 15.28 -25.76 3.85
C MET A 491 15.87 -26.51 2.63
N PRO A 492 16.08 -27.84 2.66
CA PRO A 492 16.60 -28.58 1.51
C PRO A 492 15.66 -28.51 0.29
N ILE A 493 14.34 -28.58 0.54
CA ILE A 493 13.31 -28.55 -0.51
C ILE A 493 13.29 -27.18 -1.19
N TRP A 494 13.29 -26.10 -0.40
CA TRP A 494 13.29 -24.73 -0.94
C TRP A 494 14.56 -24.41 -1.73
N ARG A 495 15.73 -24.89 -1.28
CA ARG A 495 16.99 -24.74 -2.04
C ARG A 495 16.92 -25.43 -3.41
N ALA A 496 16.35 -26.63 -3.47
CA ALA A 496 16.18 -27.35 -4.72
C ALA A 496 15.16 -26.68 -5.66
N ALA A 497 14.09 -26.09 -5.12
CA ALA A 497 13.07 -25.36 -5.88
C ALA A 497 13.58 -24.02 -6.43
N LYS A 498 14.31 -23.22 -5.64
CA LYS A 498 14.86 -21.91 -6.06
C LYS A 498 15.88 -22.04 -7.21
N ALA A 499 16.50 -23.20 -7.37
CA ALA A 499 17.37 -23.49 -8.52
C ALA A 499 16.62 -23.72 -9.85
N LYS A 500 15.31 -24.00 -9.81
CA LYS A 500 14.48 -24.31 -10.99
C LYS A 500 13.62 -23.15 -11.48
N THR A 501 13.27 -22.20 -10.62
CA THR A 501 12.32 -21.11 -10.94
C THR A 501 13.06 -19.79 -11.09
N ARG A 502 13.09 -19.23 -12.30
CA ARG A 502 13.76 -17.94 -12.60
C ARG A 502 12.93 -16.99 -13.47
N GLU A 503 11.62 -17.19 -13.55
CA GLU A 503 10.71 -16.31 -14.28
C GLU A 503 9.73 -15.64 -13.31
N GLU A 504 9.87 -14.32 -13.17
CA GLU A 504 8.91 -13.47 -12.46
C GLU A 504 7.75 -13.12 -13.42
N THR A 505 6.62 -13.80 -13.27
CA THR A 505 5.40 -13.53 -14.04
C THR A 505 4.45 -12.65 -13.23
N GLY A 506 4.76 -11.35 -13.12
CA GLY A 506 3.92 -10.39 -12.39
C GLY A 506 4.09 -8.94 -12.84
N PRO A 507 3.21 -8.02 -12.41
CA PRO A 507 3.44 -6.59 -12.58
C PRO A 507 4.77 -6.19 -11.91
N CYS A 508 5.46 -5.22 -12.52
CA CYS A 508 6.71 -4.70 -11.95
C CYS A 508 6.46 -4.04 -10.58
N GLU A 509 7.50 -3.90 -9.77
CA GLU A 509 7.40 -3.33 -8.42
C GLU A 509 6.74 -1.93 -8.42
N GLU A 510 6.97 -1.13 -9.46
CA GLU A 510 6.32 0.18 -9.66
C GLU A 510 4.80 0.11 -9.88
N GLU A 511 4.25 -1.04 -10.25
CA GLU A 511 2.81 -1.22 -10.51
C GLU A 511 2.08 -1.89 -9.35
N ARG A 512 2.81 -2.50 -8.42
CA ARG A 512 2.27 -3.16 -7.23
C ARG A 512 1.68 -2.15 -6.24
N VAL A 513 0.74 -2.62 -5.42
CA VAL A 513 0.25 -1.83 -4.27
C VAL A 513 1.40 -1.53 -3.31
N GLU A 514 1.41 -0.33 -2.72
CA GLU A 514 2.48 0.10 -1.82
C GLU A 514 2.64 -0.83 -0.60
N ASP A 515 1.52 -1.33 -0.09
CA ASP A 515 1.55 -2.28 1.02
C ASP A 515 0.37 -3.26 0.93
N ALA A 516 0.70 -4.54 0.68
CA ALA A 516 -0.24 -5.67 0.69
C ALA A 516 -0.21 -6.45 2.03
N GLY A 517 0.60 -6.04 3.00
CA GLY A 517 0.77 -6.73 4.28
C GLY A 517 1.43 -8.11 4.18
N LEU A 518 2.15 -8.40 3.08
CA LEU A 518 2.74 -9.72 2.83
C LEU A 518 3.84 -10.08 3.83
N ASP A 519 4.66 -9.10 4.20
CA ASP A 519 5.82 -9.27 5.08
C ASP A 519 5.47 -9.11 6.58
N TYR A 520 4.18 -8.94 6.91
CA TYR A 520 3.77 -8.83 8.32
C TYR A 520 3.86 -10.19 9.01
N GLU A 521 4.69 -10.26 10.04
CA GLU A 521 4.69 -11.34 11.02
C GLU A 521 3.89 -10.86 12.25
N ASP A 522 2.93 -11.67 12.70
CA ASP A 522 2.16 -11.36 13.90
C ASP A 522 3.10 -11.46 15.11
N PRO A 523 3.29 -10.40 15.93
CA PRO A 523 4.20 -10.45 17.07
C PRO A 523 3.74 -11.42 18.18
N SER A 524 2.50 -11.93 18.11
CA SER A 524 2.07 -13.08 18.93
C SER A 524 2.62 -14.43 18.44
N GLU A 525 3.16 -14.47 17.22
CA GLU A 525 3.91 -15.57 16.61
C GLU A 525 5.42 -15.29 16.74
N THR A 526 6.17 -16.08 17.51
CA THR A 526 7.65 -15.90 17.56
C THR A 526 8.32 -16.50 16.34
N SER A 527 9.42 -15.90 15.88
CA SER A 527 10.18 -16.21 14.66
C SER A 527 10.59 -17.67 14.43
N ASP A 528 10.65 -18.49 15.48
CA ASP A 528 11.27 -19.83 15.41
C ASP A 528 10.39 -20.89 14.73
N SER A 529 9.10 -20.60 14.50
CA SER A 529 8.16 -21.49 13.80
C SER A 529 7.56 -20.88 12.52
N VAL A 530 8.05 -19.71 12.09
CA VAL A 530 7.46 -18.97 10.97
C VAL A 530 8.13 -19.38 9.66
N MET A 531 7.32 -19.82 8.69
CA MET A 531 7.76 -19.99 7.31
C MET A 531 8.39 -18.68 6.83
N PRO A 532 9.60 -18.71 6.23
CA PRO A 532 10.26 -17.49 5.82
C PRO A 532 9.31 -16.68 4.92
N SER A 533 9.30 -15.35 5.09
CA SER A 533 8.86 -14.48 3.99
C SER A 533 9.54 -14.99 2.72
N ILE A 534 8.76 -15.20 1.66
CA ILE A 534 9.28 -15.46 0.32
C ILE A 534 9.93 -14.14 -0.13
N ALA A 535 11.04 -13.78 0.51
CA ALA A 535 11.91 -12.72 0.07
C ALA A 535 12.47 -13.18 -1.29
N ALA A 536 12.15 -12.39 -2.31
CA ALA A 536 12.64 -12.51 -3.67
C ALA A 536 14.15 -12.88 -3.69
#